data_AF-A0A1S3HHX5-F1
#
_entry.id   AF-A0A1S3HHX5-F1
#
_cell.length_a   1.000
_cell.length_b   1.000
_cell.length_c   1.000
_cell.angle_alpha   90.00
_cell.angle_beta   90.00
_cell.angle_gamma   90.00
#
_symmetry.space_group_name_H-M   'P 1'
#
loop_
_entity.id
_entity.type
_entity.pdbx_description
1 polymer ?
#
loop_
_entity_poly.entity_id
_entity_poly.type
_entity_poly.pdbx_seq_one_letter_code
_entity_poly.pdbx_strand_id
1 'polypeptide(L)'
;MYEEMKRDPVSHVQKISDFLGQPLDQDVCMKIAKECRFESMQAKKHDFLEKFIESSDKNIWRKGATGMYRKGAVGDWKNHFTVSQNERFDALIRECMKDCDMQLTYE
;
A
#
# COMPACT_ATOMS: atom_id res chain seq x y z
N MET A 1 10.06 2.57 -1.05
CA MET A 1 9.61 1.23 -1.49
C MET A 1 8.10 1.19 -1.80
N TYR A 2 7.20 1.46 -0.86
CA TYR A 2 5.75 1.51 -1.16
C TYR A 2 5.38 2.68 -2.08
N GLU A 3 5.94 3.86 -1.78
CA GLU A 3 5.69 5.11 -2.50
C GLU A 3 6.20 5.01 -3.94
N GLU A 4 7.36 4.41 -4.13
CA GLU A 4 7.96 4.17 -5.44
C GLU A 4 7.16 3.15 -6.26
N MET A 5 6.67 2.07 -5.62
CA MET A 5 5.76 1.12 -6.25
C MET A 5 4.44 1.79 -6.66
N LYS A 6 3.95 2.74 -5.86
CA LYS A 6 2.73 3.49 -6.20
C LYS A 6 2.98 4.47 -7.36
N ARG A 7 4.18 5.06 -7.44
CA ARG A 7 4.60 6.01 -8.47
C ARG A 7 4.87 5.35 -9.81
N ASP A 8 5.62 4.24 -9.82
CA ASP A 8 5.94 3.46 -11.02
C ASP A 8 5.80 1.95 -10.75
N PRO A 9 4.56 1.42 -10.81
CA PRO A 9 4.32 0.02 -10.54
C PRO A 9 4.93 -0.90 -11.60
N VAL A 10 5.08 -0.45 -12.85
CA VAL A 10 5.58 -1.30 -13.95
C VAL A 10 7.07 -1.57 -13.77
N SER A 11 7.86 -0.54 -13.46
CA SER A 11 9.29 -0.72 -13.16
C SER A 11 9.50 -1.64 -11.97
N HIS A 12 8.66 -1.54 -10.94
CA HIS A 12 8.79 -2.42 -9.76
C HIS A 12 8.40 -3.86 -10.06
N VAL A 13 7.40 -4.11 -10.90
CA VAL A 13 7.09 -5.46 -11.38
C VAL A 13 8.28 -6.05 -12.15
N GLN A 14 8.94 -5.25 -13.00
CA GLN A 14 10.15 -5.68 -13.70
C GLN A 14 11.29 -6.01 -12.73
N LYS A 15 11.56 -5.14 -11.75
CA LYS A 15 12.60 -5.40 -10.73
C LYS A 15 12.35 -6.70 -9.96
N ILE A 16 11.08 -7.01 -9.65
CA ILE A 16 10.70 -8.25 -8.98
C ILE A 16 10.91 -9.45 -9.92
N SER A 17 10.53 -9.34 -11.19
CA SER A 17 10.67 -10.42 -12.16
C SER A 17 12.15 -10.75 -12.42
N ASP A 18 12.99 -9.73 -12.53
CA ASP A 18 14.45 -9.85 -12.64
C ASP A 18 15.05 -10.50 -11.38
N PHE A 19 14.62 -10.07 -10.18
CA PHE A 19 15.06 -10.66 -8.91
C PHE A 19 14.69 -12.15 -8.79
N LEU A 20 13.52 -12.54 -9.30
CA LEU A 20 13.07 -13.94 -9.33
C LEU A 20 13.73 -14.77 -10.45
N GLY A 21 14.58 -14.16 -11.29
CA GLY A 21 15.21 -14.83 -12.42
C GLY A 21 14.25 -15.18 -13.55
N GLN A 22 13.11 -14.49 -13.63
CA GLN A 22 12.09 -14.68 -14.66
C GLN A 22 11.77 -13.35 -15.34
N PRO A 23 12.66 -12.84 -16.22
CA PRO A 23 12.42 -11.58 -16.91
C PRO A 23 11.12 -11.69 -17.73
N LEU A 24 10.26 -10.68 -17.57
CA LEU A 24 8.96 -10.59 -18.23
C LEU A 24 8.99 -9.53 -19.32
N ASP A 25 8.16 -9.73 -20.34
CA ASP A 25 7.93 -8.72 -21.36
C ASP A 25 7.19 -7.51 -20.77
N GLN A 26 7.45 -6.33 -21.35
CA GLN A 26 6.87 -5.07 -20.90
C GLN A 26 5.33 -5.13 -20.86
N ASP A 27 4.69 -5.76 -21.84
CA ASP A 27 3.23 -5.89 -21.90
C ASP A 27 2.67 -6.73 -20.74
N VAL A 28 3.40 -7.78 -20.34
CA VAL A 28 3.05 -8.62 -19.19
C VAL A 28 3.22 -7.81 -17.90
N CYS A 29 4.31 -7.05 -17.76
CA CYS A 29 4.53 -6.16 -16.64
C CYS A 29 3.43 -5.09 -16.51
N MET A 30 3.00 -4.49 -17.63
CA MET A 30 1.88 -3.53 -17.64
C MET A 30 0.56 -4.19 -17.21
N LYS A 31 0.29 -5.41 -17.69
CA LYS A 31 -0.91 -6.16 -17.32
C LYS A 31 -0.92 -6.49 -15.83
N ILE A 32 0.18 -6.99 -15.28
CA ILE A 32 0.32 -7.28 -13.85
C ILE A 32 0.14 -5.99 -13.04
N ALA A 33 0.83 -4.92 -13.40
CA ALA A 33 0.72 -3.63 -12.72
C ALA A 33 -0.72 -3.09 -12.72
N LYS A 34 -1.47 -3.29 -13.81
CA LYS A 34 -2.89 -2.94 -13.90
C LYS A 34 -3.76 -3.78 -12.96
N GLU A 35 -3.60 -5.10 -12.97
CA GLU A 35 -4.40 -6.02 -12.12
C GLU A 35 -4.10 -5.85 -10.62
N CYS A 36 -2.87 -5.45 -10.29
CA CYS A 36 -2.41 -5.15 -8.93
C CYS A 36 -2.67 -3.71 -8.50
N ARG A 37 -3.36 -2.89 -9.30
CA ARG A 37 -3.79 -1.56 -8.84
C ARG A 37 -4.72 -1.67 -7.66
N PHE A 38 -4.69 -0.66 -6.79
CA PHE A 38 -5.48 -0.65 -5.57
C PHE A 38 -6.97 -0.84 -5.86
N GLU A 39 -7.50 -0.15 -6.87
CA GLU A 39 -8.90 -0.21 -7.27
C GLU A 39 -9.28 -1.61 -7.74
N SER A 40 -8.41 -2.24 -8.55
CA SER A 40 -8.58 -3.60 -9.05
C SER A 40 -8.54 -4.64 -7.93
N MET A 41 -7.61 -4.51 -6.99
CA MET A 41 -7.52 -5.40 -5.83
C MET A 41 -8.66 -5.20 -4.84
N GLN A 42 -9.06 -3.95 -4.59
CA GLN A 42 -10.16 -3.60 -3.71
C GLN A 42 -11.48 -4.18 -4.23
N ALA A 43 -11.78 -4.02 -5.52
CA ALA A 43 -12.97 -4.59 -6.13
C ALA A 43 -13.01 -6.13 -5.98
N LYS A 44 -11.95 -6.82 -6.41
CA LYS A 44 -11.88 -8.30 -6.34
C LYS A 44 -12.01 -8.84 -4.91
N LYS A 45 -11.48 -8.11 -3.93
CA LYS A 45 -11.53 -8.55 -2.53
C LYS A 45 -12.79 -8.11 -1.81
N HIS A 46 -13.48 -7.05 -2.24
CA HIS A 46 -14.81 -6.74 -1.70
C HIS A 46 -15.77 -7.91 -1.95
N ASP A 47 -15.76 -8.45 -3.17
CA ASP A 47 -16.54 -9.64 -3.55
C ASP A 47 -16.20 -10.88 -2.72
N PHE A 48 -14.93 -11.00 -2.28
CA PHE A 48 -14.48 -12.09 -1.41
C PHE A 48 -14.84 -11.84 0.07
N LEU A 49 -14.68 -10.60 0.54
CA LEU A 49 -14.90 -10.23 1.93
C LEU A 49 -16.39 -10.30 2.29
N GLU A 50 -17.28 -9.92 1.37
CA GLU A 50 -18.73 -10.05 1.55
C GLU A 50 -19.11 -11.53 1.81
N LYS A 51 -18.61 -12.45 0.98
CA LYS A 51 -18.80 -13.90 1.15
C LYS A 51 -18.16 -14.44 2.42
N PHE A 52 -16.98 -13.93 2.80
CA PHE A 52 -16.26 -14.41 3.98
C PHE A 52 -16.91 -13.94 5.28
N ILE A 53 -17.40 -12.69 5.31
CA ILE A 53 -18.14 -12.10 6.44
C ILE A 53 -19.47 -12.85 6.63
N GLU A 54 -20.17 -13.22 5.56
CA GLU A 54 -21.37 -14.06 5.63
C GLU A 54 -21.10 -15.46 6.20
N SER A 55 -19.92 -16.03 5.96
CA SER A 55 -19.57 -17.39 6.40
C SER A 55 -18.91 -17.48 7.79
N SER A 56 -18.48 -16.36 8.38
CA SER A 56 -17.71 -16.38 9.63
C SER A 56 -18.58 -15.97 10.83
N ASP A 57 -18.81 -16.90 11.76
CA ASP A 57 -19.52 -16.67 13.05
C ASP A 57 -18.84 -15.66 13.99
N LYS A 58 -17.68 -15.13 13.60
CA LYS A 58 -16.93 -14.13 14.35
C LYS A 58 -16.80 -12.89 13.48
N ASN A 59 -17.60 -11.87 13.76
CA ASN A 59 -17.43 -10.54 13.16
C ASN A 59 -16.09 -9.94 13.60
N ILE A 60 -15.01 -10.22 12.85
CA ILE A 60 -13.68 -9.63 13.04
C ILE A 60 -13.73 -8.12 12.74
N TRP A 61 -14.67 -7.69 11.90
CA TRP A 61 -14.83 -6.31 11.45
C TRP A 61 -16.07 -5.66 12.05
N ARG A 62 -15.96 -4.37 12.40
CA ARG A 62 -17.12 -3.58 12.84
C ARG A 62 -18.08 -3.38 11.67
N LYS A 63 -19.39 -3.34 11.96
CA LYS A 63 -20.42 -3.01 10.98
C LYS A 63 -20.13 -1.62 10.35
N GLY A 64 -20.02 -1.56 9.02
CA GLY A 64 -19.67 -0.35 8.28
C GLY A 64 -18.16 -0.05 8.17
N ALA A 65 -17.28 -0.96 8.60
CA ALA A 65 -15.85 -0.83 8.34
C ALA A 65 -15.54 -1.01 6.84
N THR A 66 -14.55 -0.27 6.33
CA THR A 66 -14.07 -0.35 4.94
C THR A 66 -13.29 -1.64 4.64
N GLY A 67 -13.30 -2.61 5.56
CA GLY A 67 -12.47 -3.81 5.51
C GLY A 67 -10.97 -3.50 5.43
N MET A 68 -10.23 -4.40 4.78
CA MET A 68 -8.76 -4.34 4.67
C MET A 68 -8.26 -3.26 3.67
N TYR A 69 -9.09 -2.83 2.71
CA TYR A 69 -8.70 -1.86 1.66
C TYR A 69 -9.37 -0.50 1.91
N ARG A 70 -8.64 0.40 2.59
CA ARG A 70 -9.19 1.70 3.00
C ARG A 70 -9.05 2.82 1.96
N LYS A 71 -7.81 3.19 1.59
CA LYS A 71 -7.52 4.28 0.62
C LYS A 71 -6.39 3.98 -0.36
N GLY A 72 -5.37 3.23 0.05
CA GLY A 72 -4.24 2.88 -0.82
C GLY A 72 -3.48 4.08 -1.39
N ALA A 73 -3.37 5.16 -0.61
CA ALA A 73 -2.78 6.43 -1.01
C ALA A 73 -1.63 6.82 -0.10
N VAL A 74 -0.57 7.36 -0.71
CA VAL A 74 0.55 8.00 -0.01
C VAL A 74 0.08 9.38 0.48
N GLY A 75 0.58 9.82 1.64
CA GLY A 75 0.26 11.15 2.18
C GLY A 75 -1.06 11.27 2.95
N ASP A 76 -1.86 10.20 3.09
CA ASP A 76 -3.14 10.29 3.81
C ASP A 76 -2.99 10.68 5.29
N TRP A 77 -1.81 10.50 5.88
CA TRP A 77 -1.49 10.93 7.25
C TRP A 77 -1.76 12.42 7.47
N LYS A 78 -1.63 13.28 6.43
CA LYS A 78 -1.92 14.71 6.49
C LYS A 78 -3.38 15.02 6.86
N ASN A 79 -4.30 14.08 6.63
CA ASN A 79 -5.71 14.23 6.99
C ASN A 79 -5.99 13.88 8.46
N HIS A 80 -5.00 13.35 9.20
CA HIS A 80 -5.18 12.88 10.58
C HIS A 80 -4.28 13.61 11.58
N PHE A 81 -3.12 14.08 11.15
CA PHE A 81 -2.17 14.77 12.02
C PHE A 81 -2.49 16.26 12.12
N THR A 82 -2.52 16.78 13.35
CA THR A 82 -2.39 18.22 13.56
C THR A 82 -0.94 18.67 13.28
N VAL A 83 -0.74 19.95 13.03
CA VAL A 83 0.61 20.53 12.83
C VAL A 83 1.53 20.20 14.01
N SER A 84 1.05 20.38 15.24
CA SER A 84 1.83 20.09 16.46
C SER A 84 2.15 18.60 16.65
N GLN A 85 1.24 17.70 16.25
CA GLN A 85 1.52 16.26 16.26
C GLN A 85 2.58 15.90 15.21
N ASN A 86 2.50 16.50 14.02
CA ASN A 86 3.47 16.25 12.96
C ASN A 86 4.87 16.74 13.35
N GLU A 87 5.01 17.96 13.85
CA GLU A 87 6.30 18.50 14.29
C GLU A 87 6.98 17.61 15.36
N ARG A 88 6.19 17.13 16.32
CA ARG A 88 6.68 16.19 17.35
C ARG A 88 7.10 14.86 16.74
N PHE A 89 6.33 14.34 15.79
CA PHE A 89 6.62 13.07 15.13
C PHE A 89 7.88 13.18 14.26
N ASP A 90 8.05 14.28 13.52
CA ASP A 90 9.23 14.55 12.68
C ASP A 90 10.51 14.67 13.52
N ALA A 91 10.44 15.26 14.72
CA ALA A 91 11.57 15.28 15.65
C ALA A 91 11.95 13.86 16.10
N LEU A 92 10.96 13.05 16.46
CA LEU A 92 11.18 11.67 16.93
C LEU A 92 11.73 10.77 15.82
N ILE A 93 11.20 10.86 14.60
CA ILE A 93 11.71 10.11 13.46
C ILE A 93 13.17 10.46 13.17
N ARG A 94 13.53 11.75 13.19
CA ARG A 94 14.92 12.18 12.99
C ARG A 94 15.87 11.60 14.03
N GLU A 95 15.44 11.55 15.29
CA GLU A 95 16.24 10.96 16.37
C GLU A 95 16.39 9.44 16.21
N CYS A 96 15.29 8.73 15.94
CA CYS A 96 15.28 7.28 15.82
C CYS A 96 16.00 6.77 14.57
N MET A 97 15.96 7.53 13.47
CA MET A 97 16.51 7.13 12.17
C MET A 97 17.88 7.75 11.87
N LYS A 98 18.50 8.46 12.84
CA LYS A 98 19.75 9.22 12.64
C LYS A 98 20.92 8.39 12.08
N ASP A 99 20.97 7.11 12.40
CA ASP A 99 22.03 6.17 12.00
C ASP A 99 21.56 5.20 10.90
N CYS A 100 20.43 5.50 10.24
CA CYS A 100 19.85 4.69 9.18
C CYS A 100 20.02 5.36 7.82
N ASP A 101 20.60 4.63 6.86
CA ASP A 101 20.76 5.11 5.48
C ASP A 101 19.46 5.07 4.65
N MET A 102 18.32 4.78 5.28
CA MET A 102 17.04 4.67 4.60
C MET A 102 16.43 6.05 4.32
N GLN A 103 16.16 6.34 3.05
CA GLN A 103 15.41 7.52 2.65
C GLN A 103 13.91 7.24 2.72
N LEU A 104 13.21 7.97 3.59
CA LEU A 104 11.76 7.89 3.72
C LEU A 104 11.10 8.98 2.88
N THR A 105 10.20 8.59 1.98
CA THR A 105 9.31 9.48 1.24
C THR A 105 7.91 9.37 1.82
N TYR A 106 7.28 10.51 2.11
CA TYR A 106 5.93 10.56 2.66
C TYR A 106 4.89 11.09 1.64
N GLU A 107 5.32 11.26 0.39
CA GLU A 107 4.61 11.86 -0.75
C GLU A 107 4.82 11.10 -2.07
#